data_AF-A0A5S3W3L5-F1
#
_entry.id   AF-A0A5S3W3L5-F1
#
_cell.length_a   1.000
_cell.length_b   1.000
_cell.length_c   1.000
_cell.angle_alpha   90.00
_cell.angle_beta   90.00
_cell.angle_gamma   90.00
#
_symmetry.space_group_name_H-M   'P 1'
#
loop_
_entity.id
_entity.type
_entity.pdbx_description
1 polymer ?
#
loop_
_entity_poly.entity_id
_entity_poly.type
_entity_poly.pdbx_seq_one_letter_code
_entity_poly.pdbx_strand_id
1 'polypeptide(L)'
;GGLGGMGGAQPLAATMAGFSALVVECDESRIDFRIKTGYVDVKATDLEHALKLITDACVKGEALSVGLLGNAADVFSTLVKSGITPDIVTDQTSAHDPLNGYLPQGWSMEHAEKMRIDNPQAVVKA
;
A
#
# COMPACT_ATOMS: atom_id res chain seq x y z
N GLY A 1 -0.90 -2.04 4.56
CA GLY A 1 -1.28 -1.56 3.21
C GLY A 1 -2.60 -0.80 3.25
N GLY A 2 -3.00 -0.26 2.10
CA GLY A 2 -4.28 0.44 1.88
C GLY A 2 -4.21 1.95 2.05
N LEU A 3 -4.57 2.68 0.99
CA LEU A 3 -4.73 4.14 0.94
C LEU A 3 -6.19 4.51 0.63
N GLY A 4 -7.13 3.81 1.26
CA GLY A 4 -8.55 4.11 1.22
C GLY A 4 -8.92 5.41 1.98
N GLY A 5 -10.21 5.63 2.25
CA GLY A 5 -10.67 6.83 2.98
C GLY A 5 -9.99 6.99 4.35
N MET A 6 -10.01 5.92 5.16
CA MET A 6 -9.35 5.90 6.47
C MET A 6 -7.86 5.51 6.35
N GLY A 7 -7.53 4.51 5.52
CA GLY A 7 -6.14 4.05 5.29
C GLY A 7 -5.20 5.14 4.78
N GLY A 8 -5.74 6.13 4.06
CA GLY A 8 -4.99 7.28 3.58
C GLY A 8 -4.41 8.18 4.69
N ALA A 9 -4.86 8.05 5.95
CA ALA A 9 -4.31 8.80 7.08
C ALA A 9 -3.02 8.20 7.66
N GLN A 10 -2.74 6.92 7.40
CA GLN A 10 -1.55 6.22 7.92
C GLN A 10 -0.21 6.91 7.60
N PRO A 11 0.05 7.35 6.35
CA PRO A 11 1.36 7.91 6.00
C PRO A 11 1.61 9.25 6.71
N LEU A 12 0.61 10.14 6.73
CA LEU A 12 0.69 11.41 7.47
C LEU A 12 0.84 11.18 8.98
N ALA A 13 0.09 10.23 9.55
CA ALA A 13 0.21 9.91 10.97
C ALA A 13 1.61 9.38 11.32
N ALA A 14 2.20 8.54 10.46
CA ALA A 14 3.55 8.03 10.64
C ALA A 14 4.60 9.15 10.57
N THR A 15 4.52 10.04 9.58
CA THR A 15 5.49 11.14 9.45
C THR A 15 5.36 12.16 10.58
N MET A 16 4.14 12.46 11.05
CA MET A 16 3.92 13.27 12.25
C MET A 16 4.50 12.63 13.52
N ALA A 17 4.54 11.29 13.58
CA ALA A 17 5.17 10.55 14.67
C ALA A 17 6.70 10.39 14.51
N GLY A 18 7.28 10.91 13.42
CA GLY A 18 8.72 10.85 13.15
C GLY A 18 9.19 9.59 12.41
N PHE A 19 8.26 8.77 11.91
CA PHE A 19 8.59 7.57 11.13
C PHE A 19 8.49 7.83 9.63
N SER A 20 9.41 7.22 8.87
CA SER A 20 9.20 7.01 7.44
C SER A 20 8.22 5.84 7.23
N ALA A 21 7.37 5.92 6.21
CA ALA A 21 6.32 4.96 5.97
C ALA A 21 6.30 4.47 4.51
N LEU A 22 6.28 3.15 4.31
CA LEU A 22 5.92 2.53 3.05
C LEU A 22 4.45 2.11 3.09
N VAL A 23 3.61 2.63 2.20
CA VAL A 23 2.20 2.23 2.11
C VAL A 23 1.89 1.67 0.73
N VAL A 24 1.62 0.37 0.69
CA VAL A 24 1.25 -0.36 -0.53
C VAL A 24 -0.23 -0.18 -0.83
N GLU A 25 -0.57 0.16 -2.06
CA GLU A 25 -1.92 0.37 -2.56
C GLU A 25 -2.04 -0.18 -3.99
N CYS A 26 -3.15 -0.87 -4.30
CA CYS A 26 -3.36 -1.52 -5.59
C CYS A 26 -4.03 -0.62 -6.63
N ASP A 27 -4.67 0.47 -6.21
CA ASP A 27 -5.31 1.45 -7.08
C ASP A 27 -4.50 2.75 -7.11
N GLU A 28 -3.85 3.01 -8.25
CA GLU A 28 -2.99 4.18 -8.45
C GLU A 28 -3.73 5.50 -8.20
N SER A 29 -5.03 5.58 -8.55
CA SER A 29 -5.83 6.78 -8.33
C SER A 29 -5.95 7.14 -6.85
N ARG A 30 -5.87 6.15 -5.96
CA ARG A 30 -5.88 6.36 -4.51
C ARG A 30 -4.58 6.97 -4.04
N ILE A 31 -3.44 6.50 -4.55
CA ILE A 31 -2.12 7.08 -4.24
C ILE A 31 -2.09 8.55 -4.67
N ASP A 32 -2.44 8.81 -5.93
CA ASP A 32 -2.42 10.14 -6.51
C ASP A 32 -3.34 11.11 -5.75
N PHE A 33 -4.51 10.64 -5.33
CA PHE A 33 -5.40 11.42 -4.49
C PHE A 33 -4.76 11.81 -3.16
N ARG A 34 -4.00 10.91 -2.50
CA ARG A 34 -3.39 11.19 -1.19
C ARG A 34 -2.22 12.14 -1.32
N ILE A 35 -1.46 12.05 -2.41
CA ILE A 35 -0.42 13.04 -2.75
C ILE A 35 -1.06 14.41 -2.96
N LYS A 36 -2.12 14.49 -3.76
CA LYS A 36 -2.85 15.76 -4.00
C LYS A 36 -3.36 16.39 -2.70
N THR A 37 -3.77 15.58 -1.73
CA THR A 37 -4.27 16.07 -0.43
C THR A 37 -3.19 16.23 0.64
N GLY A 38 -1.91 16.00 0.33
CA GLY A 38 -0.80 16.14 1.29
C GLY A 38 -0.74 15.06 2.36
N TYR A 39 -1.34 13.89 2.11
CA TYR A 39 -1.34 12.74 3.03
C TYR A 39 -0.23 11.72 2.73
N VAL A 40 0.32 11.75 1.51
CA VAL A 40 1.48 10.97 1.05
C VAL A 40 2.45 11.95 0.40
N ASP A 41 3.75 11.84 0.67
CA ASP A 41 4.74 12.76 0.14
C ASP A 41 5.12 12.42 -1.30
N VAL A 42 5.41 11.14 -1.57
CA VAL A 42 5.90 10.68 -2.87
C VAL A 42 5.32 9.34 -3.28
N LYS A 43 5.23 9.10 -4.60
CA LYS A 43 4.92 7.79 -5.19
C LYS A 43 6.20 7.15 -5.73
N ALA A 44 6.50 5.92 -5.33
CA ALA A 44 7.59 5.14 -5.89
C ALA A 44 7.19 4.42 -7.19
N THR A 45 8.18 4.12 -8.03
CA THR A 45 7.99 3.40 -9.31
C THR A 45 7.98 1.89 -9.11
N ASP A 46 8.66 1.41 -8.08
CA ASP A 46 8.84 0.00 -7.75
C ASP A 46 9.34 -0.12 -6.30
N LEU A 47 9.44 -1.35 -5.80
CA LEU A 47 9.84 -1.62 -4.41
C LEU A 47 11.29 -1.19 -4.12
N GLU A 48 12.21 -1.35 -5.07
CA GLU A 48 13.61 -0.96 -4.89
C GLU A 48 13.72 0.56 -4.72
N HIS A 49 13.07 1.31 -5.59
CA HIS A 49 12.97 2.76 -5.50
C HIS A 49 12.32 3.19 -4.18
N ALA A 50 11.23 2.54 -3.75
CA ALA A 50 10.58 2.84 -2.49
C ALA A 50 11.50 2.66 -1.28
N LEU A 51 12.24 1.54 -1.24
CA LEU A 51 13.19 1.23 -0.17
C LEU A 51 14.38 2.20 -0.17
N LYS A 52 14.85 2.60 -1.35
CA LYS A 52 15.91 3.61 -1.48
C LYS A 52 15.46 4.95 -0.91
N LEU A 53 14.27 5.42 -1.24
CA LEU A 53 13.71 6.68 -0.72
C LEU A 53 13.63 6.67 0.80
N ILE A 54 13.11 5.58 1.39
CA ILE A 54 13.00 5.43 2.84
C ILE A 54 14.37 5.40 3.50
N THR A 55 15.31 4.63 2.94
CA THR A 55 16.68 4.53 3.48
C THR A 55 17.37 5.88 3.47
N ASP A 56 17.28 6.62 2.36
CA ASP A 56 17.87 7.96 2.23
C ASP A 56 17.29 8.94 3.24
N ALA A 57 15.97 8.89 3.51
CA ALA A 57 15.31 9.72 4.51
C ALA A 57 15.76 9.36 5.94
N CYS A 58 15.82 8.06 6.26
CA CYS A 58 16.28 7.57 7.56
C CYS A 58 17.73 7.99 7.85
N VAL A 59 18.64 7.92 6.87
CA VAL A 59 20.03 8.37 7.02
C VAL A 59 20.12 9.87 7.31
N LYS A 60 19.20 10.67 6.79
CA LYS A 60 19.13 12.12 7.03
C LYS A 60 18.40 12.49 8.33
N GLY A 61 17.79 11.52 9.02
CA GLY A 61 16.93 11.79 10.17
C GLY A 61 15.62 12.50 9.78
N GLU A 62 15.15 12.31 8.55
CA GLU A 62 13.92 12.86 8.01
C GLU A 62 12.83 11.78 7.98
N ALA A 63 11.58 12.19 8.21
CA ALA A 63 10.41 11.33 8.03
C ALA A 63 9.85 11.51 6.61
N LEU A 64 9.63 10.41 5.90
CA LEU A 64 9.10 10.40 4.54
C LEU A 64 8.02 9.34 4.37
N SER A 65 6.89 9.72 3.80
CA SER A 65 5.84 8.79 3.39
C SER A 65 5.89 8.46 1.90
N VAL A 66 5.94 7.17 1.58
CA VAL A 66 6.06 6.63 0.22
C VAL A 66 4.86 5.76 -0.09
N GLY A 67 4.07 6.15 -1.08
CA GLY A 67 3.06 5.31 -1.70
C GLY A 67 3.69 4.40 -2.75
N LEU A 68 3.36 3.10 -2.71
CA LEU A 68 3.83 2.11 -3.70
C LEU A 68 2.64 1.42 -4.36
N LEU A 69 2.57 1.50 -5.70
CA LEU A 69 1.59 0.77 -6.48
C LEU A 69 1.92 -0.74 -6.46
N GLY A 70 0.99 -1.55 -5.96
CA GLY A 70 1.14 -3.00 -5.93
C GLY A 70 0.11 -3.68 -5.04
N ASN A 71 0.11 -5.01 -5.05
CA ASN A 71 -0.69 -5.78 -4.11
C ASN A 71 0.09 -5.98 -2.80
N ALA A 72 -0.53 -5.68 -1.66
CA ALA A 72 0.11 -5.84 -0.35
C ALA A 72 0.55 -7.29 -0.09
N ALA A 73 -0.21 -8.29 -0.55
CA ALA A 73 0.13 -9.71 -0.41
C ALA A 73 1.46 -10.05 -1.11
N ASP A 74 1.72 -9.45 -2.28
CA ASP A 74 2.95 -9.65 -3.05
C ASP A 74 4.13 -8.91 -2.43
N VAL A 75 3.95 -7.62 -2.09
CA VAL A 75 5.02 -6.78 -1.56
C VAL A 75 5.47 -7.29 -0.19
N PHE A 76 4.54 -7.62 0.71
CA PHE A 76 4.90 -8.06 2.06
C PHE A 76 5.62 -9.41 2.02
N SER A 77 5.16 -10.33 1.17
CA SER A 77 5.85 -11.60 0.92
C SER A 77 7.26 -11.40 0.38
N THR A 78 7.46 -10.40 -0.49
CA THR A 78 8.78 -10.06 -1.05
C THR A 78 9.71 -9.52 0.02
N LEU A 79 9.25 -8.59 0.86
CA LEU A 79 10.04 -8.04 1.97
C LEU A 79 10.55 -9.13 2.92
N VAL A 80 9.67 -10.07 3.30
CA VAL A 80 10.04 -11.21 4.15
C VAL A 80 11.12 -12.07 3.48
N LYS A 81 10.95 -12.42 2.19
CA LYS A 81 11.93 -13.23 1.45
C LYS A 81 13.28 -12.52 1.30
N SER A 82 13.27 -11.19 1.22
CA SER A 82 14.47 -10.36 1.14
C SER A 82 15.11 -10.06 2.50
N GLY A 83 14.54 -10.56 3.61
CA GLY A 83 15.06 -10.30 4.97
C GLY A 83 14.92 -8.86 5.43
N ILE A 84 14.05 -8.07 4.79
CA ILE A 84 13.81 -6.67 5.12
C ILE A 84 12.72 -6.62 6.20
N THR A 85 13.08 -6.11 7.38
CA THR A 85 12.18 -6.05 8.55
C THR A 85 11.90 -4.59 8.90
N PRO A 86 10.67 -4.08 8.68
CA PRO A 86 10.27 -2.77 9.17
C PRO A 86 10.20 -2.74 10.70
N ASP A 87 10.39 -1.56 11.31
CA ASP A 87 10.24 -1.39 12.75
C ASP A 87 8.79 -1.63 13.23
N ILE A 88 7.82 -1.28 12.39
CA ILE A 88 6.38 -1.44 12.64
C ILE A 88 5.72 -1.95 11.35
N VAL A 89 4.82 -2.93 11.50
CA VAL A 89 3.99 -3.44 10.40
C VAL A 89 2.53 -3.43 10.82
N THR A 90 1.66 -2.94 9.93
CA THR A 90 0.21 -2.94 10.10
C THR A 90 -0.50 -3.00 8.75
N ASP A 91 -1.81 -3.22 8.76
CA ASP A 91 -2.64 -3.23 7.57
C ASP A 91 -3.99 -2.53 7.79
N GLN A 92 -4.41 -1.76 6.79
CA GLN A 92 -5.70 -1.09 6.76
C GLN A 92 -6.35 -1.19 5.37
N THR A 93 -6.07 -2.28 4.65
CA THR A 93 -6.88 -2.64 3.48
C THR A 93 -8.32 -2.91 3.91
N SER A 94 -9.26 -2.89 2.97
CA SER A 94 -10.66 -3.19 3.27
C SER A 94 -10.90 -4.70 3.40
N ALA A 95 -10.09 -5.41 4.20
CA ALA A 95 -10.16 -6.85 4.41
C ALA A 95 -11.49 -7.32 5.06
N HIS A 96 -12.24 -6.39 5.66
CA HIS A 96 -13.57 -6.64 6.20
C HIS A 96 -14.62 -6.92 5.11
N ASP A 97 -14.38 -6.49 3.86
CA ASP A 97 -15.22 -6.76 2.70
C ASP A 97 -14.40 -7.52 1.64
N PRO A 98 -14.34 -8.86 1.72
CA PRO A 98 -13.54 -9.66 0.78
C PRO A 98 -14.06 -9.63 -0.66
N LEU A 99 -15.31 -9.21 -0.90
CA LEU A 99 -15.85 -9.11 -2.26
C LEU A 99 -15.40 -7.82 -2.94
N ASN A 100 -15.53 -6.68 -2.26
CA ASN A 100 -15.29 -5.37 -2.89
C ASN A 100 -14.00 -4.69 -2.43
N GLY A 101 -13.48 -5.06 -1.26
CA GLY A 101 -12.48 -4.28 -0.55
C GLY A 101 -11.05 -4.81 -0.63
N TYR A 102 -10.86 -6.11 -0.84
CA TYR A 102 -9.54 -6.73 -0.93
C TYR A 102 -9.28 -7.22 -2.36
N LEU A 103 -8.12 -6.89 -2.93
CA LEU A 103 -7.73 -7.36 -4.25
C LEU A 103 -7.02 -8.71 -4.11
N PRO A 104 -7.55 -9.80 -4.70
CA PRO A 104 -6.87 -11.10 -4.66
C PRO A 104 -5.47 -11.05 -5.27
N GLN A 105 -4.57 -11.86 -4.75
CA GLN A 105 -3.18 -11.89 -5.19
C GLN A 105 -3.09 -12.29 -6.68
N GLY A 106 -2.25 -11.59 -7.44
CA GLY A 106 -2.09 -11.82 -8.88
C GLY A 106 -3.23 -11.33 -9.77
N TRP A 107 -4.28 -10.71 -9.20
CA TRP A 107 -5.37 -10.14 -9.99
C TRP A 107 -5.11 -8.67 -10.33
N SER A 108 -5.56 -8.23 -11.50
CA SER A 108 -5.67 -6.81 -11.82
C SER A 108 -6.97 -6.22 -11.27
N MET A 109 -7.01 -4.90 -11.08
CA MET A 109 -8.23 -4.19 -10.68
C MET A 109 -9.38 -4.40 -11.67
N GLU A 110 -9.10 -4.35 -12.98
CA GLU A 110 -10.08 -4.61 -14.04
C GLU A 110 -10.64 -6.04 -13.97
N HIS A 111 -9.78 -7.04 -13.74
CA HIS A 111 -10.24 -8.42 -13.60
C HIS A 111 -11.12 -8.58 -12.35
N ALA A 112 -10.73 -7.99 -11.22
CA ALA A 112 -11.52 -8.03 -10.00
C ALA A 112 -12.90 -7.36 -10.18
N GLU A 113 -12.96 -6.20 -10.84
CA GLU A 113 -14.23 -5.52 -11.14
C GLU A 113 -15.18 -6.39 -11.94
N LYS A 114 -14.68 -7.06 -12.98
CA LYS A 114 -15.48 -8.00 -13.76
C LYS A 114 -15.96 -9.18 -12.91
N MET A 115 -15.05 -9.81 -12.17
CA MET A 115 -15.37 -11.02 -11.40
C MET A 115 -16.33 -10.77 -10.23
N ARG A 116 -16.34 -9.55 -9.66
CA ARG A 116 -17.34 -9.15 -8.65
C ARG A 116 -18.77 -9.25 -9.17
N ILE A 117 -18.98 -9.13 -10.47
CA ILE A 117 -20.29 -9.27 -11.12
C ILE A 117 -20.49 -10.71 -11.60
N ASP A 118 -19.52 -11.24 -12.34
CA ASP A 118 -19.64 -12.53 -13.04
C ASP A 118 -19.64 -13.73 -12.08
N ASN A 119 -18.83 -13.69 -11.02
CA ASN A 119 -18.71 -14.77 -10.04
C ASN A 119 -18.25 -14.25 -8.66
N PRO A 120 -19.15 -13.62 -7.90
CA PRO A 120 -18.84 -13.03 -6.60
C PRO A 120 -18.22 -14.03 -5.60
N GLN A 121 -18.68 -15.28 -5.62
CA GLN A 121 -18.16 -16.31 -4.70
C GLN A 121 -16.70 -16.68 -5.00
N ALA A 122 -16.29 -16.64 -6.28
CA ALA A 122 -14.90 -16.86 -6.64
C ALA A 122 -14.00 -15.75 -6.11
N VAL A 123 -14.46 -14.49 -6.12
CA VAL A 123 -13.71 -13.35 -5.58
C VAL A 123 -13.48 -13.51 -4.09
N VAL A 124 -14.53 -13.82 -3.33
CA VAL A 124 -14.45 -13.97 -1.86
C VAL A 124 -13.52 -15.11 -1.43
N LYS A 125 -13.34 -16.12 -2.28
CA LYS A 125 -12.49 -17.30 -2.01
C LYS A 125 -11.03 -17.11 -2.42
N ALA A 126 -10.75 -16.19 -3.35
CA ALA A 126 -9.47 -16.07 -4.04
C ALA A 126 -8.33 -15.55 -3.15
#